data_AF-A0A485BMH3-F1
#
_entry.id   AF-A0A485BMH3-F1
#
_cell.length_a   1.000
_cell.length_b   1.000
_cell.length_c   1.000
_cell.angle_alpha   90.00
_cell.angle_beta   90.00
_cell.angle_gamma   90.00
#
_symmetry.space_group_name_H-M   'P 1'
#
loop_
_entity.id
_entity.type
_entity.pdbx_description
1 polymer ?
#
loop_
_entity_poly.entity_id
_entity_poly.type
_entity_poly.pdbx_seq_one_letter_code
_entity_poly.pdbx_strand_id
1 'polypeptide(L)'
;MARLIPADELGPGAREAGVPEFIDRQMNTPYATGSIWYMQGPFNPDVPKEMGYQLPLVPKQIYNLGIADADEWCRSQHQKPFAELTAEQQDAALSQFESGSAAFKQLPSSLFFSYLLQNTREGFFSDPIHGGNKGMVGWTLINFPGARADFMDWVERGERYPLPPVSINGERA
;
A
#
# COMPACT_ATOMS: atom_id res chain seq x y z
N MET A 1 -0.40 5.09 5.98
CA MET A 1 -1.20 5.14 4.73
C MET A 1 -1.67 6.55 4.39
N ALA A 2 -2.41 7.25 5.24
CA ALA A 2 -2.87 8.62 4.95
C ALA A 2 -1.73 9.65 4.77
N ARG A 3 -0.53 9.34 5.24
CA ARG A 3 0.69 10.12 4.95
C ARG A 3 1.39 9.72 3.64
N LEU A 4 1.08 8.54 3.10
CA LEU A 4 1.65 8.02 1.84
C LEU A 4 0.86 8.50 0.62
N ILE A 5 -0.47 8.54 0.74
CA ILE A 5 -1.36 9.20 -0.22
C ILE A 5 -2.33 10.06 0.62
N PRO A 6 -2.01 11.34 0.84
CA PRO A 6 -2.83 12.24 1.63
C PRO A 6 -4.08 12.69 0.86
N ALA A 7 -5.10 13.13 1.60
CA ALA A 7 -6.14 13.96 1.04
C ALA A 7 -5.59 15.39 0.93
N ASP A 8 -5.72 15.99 -0.25
CA ASP A 8 -5.22 17.33 -0.55
C ASP A 8 -6.09 18.03 -1.61
N GLU A 9 -5.58 19.08 -2.24
CA GLU A 9 -6.28 19.86 -3.26
C GLU A 9 -6.64 19.03 -4.51
N LEU A 10 -5.96 17.90 -4.74
CA LEU A 10 -6.24 17.00 -5.86
C LEU A 10 -7.37 16.02 -5.56
N GLY A 11 -7.72 15.82 -4.29
CA GLY A 11 -8.89 15.05 -3.89
C GLY A 11 -8.69 14.11 -2.69
N PRO A 12 -9.55 13.08 -2.57
CA PRO A 12 -9.53 12.14 -1.46
C PRO A 12 -8.24 11.28 -1.43
N GLY A 13 -7.74 10.99 -0.22
CA GLY A 13 -6.52 10.23 -0.03
C GLY A 13 -6.76 8.75 0.26
N ALA A 14 -5.71 8.04 0.68
CA ALA A 14 -5.74 6.62 1.01
C ALA A 14 -6.82 6.26 2.04
N ARG A 15 -7.10 7.15 3.00
CA ARG A 15 -8.11 6.90 4.03
C ARG A 15 -9.51 6.90 3.43
N GLU A 16 -9.84 7.91 2.66
CA GLU A 16 -11.15 8.10 2.02
C GLU A 16 -11.40 7.04 0.94
N ALA A 17 -10.34 6.63 0.24
CA ALA A 17 -10.38 5.53 -0.73
C ALA A 17 -10.60 4.15 -0.07
N GLY A 18 -10.57 4.02 1.25
CA GLY A 18 -10.77 2.73 1.93
C GLY A 18 -9.54 1.80 1.91
N VAL A 19 -8.34 2.33 1.71
CA VAL A 19 -7.10 1.54 1.70
C VAL A 19 -6.91 0.67 2.97
N PRO A 20 -7.23 1.13 4.21
CA PRO A 20 -7.12 0.27 5.37
C PRO A 20 -7.98 -1.00 5.29
N GLU A 21 -9.18 -0.90 4.73
CA GLU A 21 -10.07 -2.05 4.52
C GLU A 21 -9.52 -2.99 3.45
N PHE A 22 -9.00 -2.44 2.35
CA PHE A 22 -8.30 -3.23 1.33
C PHE A 22 -7.17 -4.07 1.97
N ILE A 23 -6.27 -3.45 2.73
CA ILE A 23 -5.15 -4.14 3.36
C ILE A 23 -5.64 -5.23 4.32
N ASP A 24 -6.61 -4.93 5.18
CA ASP A 24 -7.18 -5.91 6.10
C ASP A 24 -7.77 -7.13 5.37
N ARG A 25 -8.51 -6.92 4.28
CA ARG A 25 -9.03 -7.99 3.44
C ARG A 25 -7.89 -8.79 2.80
N GLN A 26 -6.86 -8.11 2.28
CA GLN A 26 -5.68 -8.79 1.70
C GLN A 26 -4.94 -9.65 2.73
N MET A 27 -4.88 -9.24 4.00
CA MET A 27 -4.25 -10.01 5.09
C MET A 27 -4.95 -11.34 5.42
N ASN A 28 -6.11 -11.59 4.80
CA ASN A 28 -6.89 -12.83 4.93
C ASN A 28 -6.89 -13.68 3.64
N THR A 29 -6.02 -13.38 2.68
CA THR A 29 -5.91 -14.10 1.40
C THR A 29 -4.70 -15.05 1.34
N PRO A 30 -4.65 -16.00 0.37
CA PRO A 30 -3.48 -16.83 0.09
C PRO A 30 -2.18 -16.05 -0.17
N TYR A 31 -2.27 -14.81 -0.65
CA TYR A 31 -1.12 -13.91 -0.79
C TYR A 31 -0.49 -13.62 0.56
N ALA A 32 -1.29 -13.21 1.55
CA ALA A 32 -0.75 -12.78 2.83
C ALA A 32 -0.26 -13.94 3.71
N THR A 33 -0.81 -15.15 3.52
CA THR A 33 -0.33 -16.37 4.17
C THR A 33 0.87 -17.00 3.47
N GLY A 34 1.32 -16.45 2.34
CA GLY A 34 2.42 -17.00 1.54
C GLY A 34 2.07 -18.31 0.84
N SER A 35 0.78 -18.69 0.74
CA SER A 35 0.34 -19.95 0.15
C SER A 35 0.61 -20.03 -1.36
N ILE A 36 0.83 -18.88 -2.00
CA ILE A 36 1.18 -18.77 -3.42
C ILE A 36 2.68 -18.52 -3.63
N TRP A 37 3.49 -18.55 -2.57
CA TRP A 37 4.93 -18.31 -2.61
C TRP A 37 5.71 -19.60 -2.34
N TYR A 38 6.91 -19.69 -2.91
CA TYR A 38 7.87 -20.71 -2.49
C TYR A 38 8.54 -20.28 -1.18
N MET A 39 8.06 -20.81 -0.05
CA MET A 39 8.54 -20.48 1.30
C MET A 39 9.36 -21.60 1.94
N GLN A 40 9.97 -22.48 1.13
CA GLN A 40 10.90 -23.47 1.65
C GLN A 40 12.31 -22.90 1.66
N GLY A 41 13.00 -23.06 2.79
CA GLY A 41 14.39 -22.64 2.93
C GLY A 41 15.35 -23.47 2.04
N PRO A 42 16.64 -23.10 2.03
CA PRO A 42 17.25 -22.05 2.83
C PRO A 42 16.91 -20.63 2.34
N PHE A 43 16.82 -19.69 3.28
CA PHE A 43 16.65 -18.27 3.03
C PHE A 43 18.01 -17.58 3.13
N ASN A 44 18.37 -16.73 2.16
CA ASN A 44 19.63 -15.99 2.19
C ASN A 44 19.38 -14.50 1.91
N PRO A 45 19.21 -13.65 2.94
CA PRO A 45 18.88 -12.24 2.75
C PRO A 45 20.01 -11.43 2.10
N ASP A 46 21.24 -11.97 2.04
CA ASP A 46 22.42 -11.27 1.52
C ASP A 46 22.61 -11.47 0.00
N VAL A 47 21.76 -12.27 -0.66
CA VAL A 47 21.85 -12.44 -2.12
C VAL A 47 21.38 -11.19 -2.88
N PRO A 48 21.78 -11.02 -4.16
CA PRO A 48 21.31 -9.92 -4.98
C PRO A 48 19.78 -9.87 -5.09
N LYS A 49 19.22 -8.65 -5.18
CA LYS A 49 17.76 -8.42 -5.18
C LYS A 49 17.06 -9.07 -6.38
N GLU A 50 17.80 -9.30 -7.46
CA GLU A 50 17.36 -10.00 -8.67
C GLU A 50 16.95 -11.46 -8.40
N MET A 51 17.41 -12.05 -7.29
CA MET A 51 17.04 -13.39 -6.81
C MET A 51 15.70 -13.39 -6.04
N GLY A 52 14.98 -12.27 -6.02
CA GLY A 52 13.66 -12.16 -5.44
C GLY A 52 13.65 -12.08 -3.91
N TYR A 53 12.50 -12.41 -3.32
CA TYR A 53 12.28 -12.34 -1.88
C TYR A 53 12.95 -13.51 -1.15
N GLN A 54 13.78 -13.20 -0.15
CA GLN A 54 14.70 -14.17 0.48
C GLN A 54 14.61 -14.16 2.01
N LEU A 55 13.51 -13.66 2.57
CA LEU A 55 13.26 -13.69 4.01
C LEU A 55 12.22 -14.75 4.36
N PRO A 56 12.25 -15.31 5.58
CA PRO A 56 11.29 -16.33 6.01
C PRO A 56 9.93 -15.76 6.43
N LEU A 57 9.60 -14.53 6.03
CA LEU A 57 8.39 -13.83 6.49
C LEU A 57 7.34 -13.77 5.36
N VAL A 58 6.11 -14.16 5.66
CA VAL A 58 4.97 -13.92 4.75
C VAL A 58 4.43 -12.50 4.94
N PRO A 59 3.67 -11.92 3.99
CA PRO A 59 3.19 -10.54 4.11
C PRO A 59 2.44 -10.26 5.42
N LYS A 60 1.61 -11.20 5.88
CA LYS A 60 0.89 -11.06 7.17
C LYS A 60 1.85 -10.91 8.35
N GLN A 61 2.96 -11.64 8.36
CA GLN A 61 3.98 -11.53 9.40
C GLN A 61 4.72 -10.19 9.28
N ILE A 62 5.06 -9.75 8.07
CA ILE A 62 5.69 -8.43 7.83
C ILE A 62 4.82 -7.32 8.42
N TYR A 63 3.50 -7.34 8.21
CA TYR A 63 2.60 -6.36 8.80
C TYR A 63 2.53 -6.44 10.32
N ASN A 64 2.28 -7.63 10.87
CA ASN A 64 2.13 -7.78 12.32
C ASN A 64 3.40 -7.38 13.09
N LEU A 65 4.56 -7.83 12.62
CA LEU A 65 5.85 -7.53 13.25
C LEU A 65 6.26 -6.08 12.97
N GLY A 66 6.04 -5.59 11.74
CA GLY A 66 6.40 -4.24 11.33
C GLY A 66 5.59 -3.16 12.02
N ILE A 67 4.29 -3.38 12.26
CA ILE A 67 3.46 -2.46 13.05
C ILE A 67 3.96 -2.41 14.50
N ALA A 68 4.23 -3.58 15.10
CA ALA A 68 4.73 -3.64 16.47
C ALA A 68 6.09 -2.93 16.63
N ASP A 69 7.03 -3.18 15.71
CA ASP A 69 8.35 -2.55 15.71
C ASP A 69 8.27 -1.05 15.39
N ALA A 70 7.39 -0.63 14.48
CA ALA A 70 7.18 0.79 14.18
C ALA A 70 6.66 1.55 15.41
N ASP A 71 5.68 0.99 16.12
CA ASP A 71 5.15 1.61 17.34
C ASP A 71 6.18 1.63 18.45
N GLU A 72 6.97 0.56 18.63
CA GLU A 72 8.03 0.54 19.62
C GLU A 72 9.13 1.56 19.31
N TRP A 73 9.56 1.65 18.05
CA TRP A 73 10.53 2.64 17.61
C TRP A 73 10.00 4.07 17.81
N CYS A 74 8.75 4.34 17.45
CA CYS A 74 8.13 5.65 17.70
C CYS A 74 8.05 5.97 19.19
N ARG A 75 7.73 4.98 20.05
CA ARG A 75 7.73 5.17 21.51
C ARG A 75 9.13 5.45 22.04
N SER A 76 10.16 4.82 21.51
CA SER A 76 11.54 5.09 21.96
C SER A 76 12.04 6.49 21.54
N GLN A 77 11.63 6.99 20.37
CA GLN A 77 12.04 8.31 19.88
C GLN A 77 11.18 9.46 20.40
N HIS A 78 9.88 9.22 20.61
CA HIS A 78 8.87 10.28 20.81
C HIS A 78 7.90 10.01 21.97
N GLN A 79 8.07 8.92 22.72
CA GLN A 79 7.22 8.50 23.84
C GLN A 79 5.74 8.23 23.48
N LYS A 80 5.43 8.11 22.19
CA LYS A 80 4.09 7.88 21.66
C LYS A 80 4.11 6.85 20.54
N PRO A 81 3.05 6.06 20.33
CA PRO A 81 2.93 5.21 19.14
C PRO A 81 2.82 6.06 17.88
N PHE A 82 3.05 5.46 16.71
CA PHE A 82 3.08 6.18 15.43
C PHE A 82 1.77 6.97 15.19
N ALA A 83 0.62 6.38 15.52
CA ALA A 83 -0.69 6.98 15.32
C ALA A 83 -0.95 8.26 16.15
N GLU A 84 -0.20 8.48 17.23
CA GLU A 84 -0.35 9.63 18.13
C GLU A 84 0.71 10.73 17.90
N LEU A 85 1.60 10.53 16.93
CA LEU A 85 2.59 11.53 16.52
C LEU A 85 1.95 12.67 15.72
N THR A 86 2.62 13.83 15.66
CA THR A 86 2.22 14.89 14.73
C THR A 86 2.46 14.46 13.28
N ALA A 87 1.84 15.16 12.32
CA ALA A 87 2.02 14.86 10.91
C ALA A 87 3.50 14.89 10.48
N GLU A 88 4.24 15.88 10.94
CA GLU A 88 5.67 16.06 10.65
C GLU A 88 6.51 14.92 11.25
N GLN A 89 6.16 14.48 12.46
CA GLN A 89 6.82 13.35 13.11
C GLN A 89 6.50 12.02 12.42
N GLN A 90 5.26 11.84 11.95
CA GLN A 90 4.87 10.67 11.15
C GLN A 90 5.67 10.63 9.83
N ASP A 91 5.80 11.76 9.13
CA ASP A 91 6.55 11.85 7.87
C ASP A 91 8.04 11.59 8.10
N ALA A 92 8.62 12.13 9.17
CA ALA A 92 10.00 11.88 9.55
C ALA A 92 10.23 10.40 9.90
N ALA A 93 9.32 9.78 10.66
CA ALA A 93 9.39 8.35 10.97
C ALA A 93 9.29 7.48 9.71
N LEU A 94 8.32 7.76 8.83
CA LEU A 94 8.15 7.05 7.56
C LEU A 94 9.39 7.17 6.67
N SER A 95 10.03 8.34 6.61
CA SER A 95 11.30 8.54 5.89
C SER A 95 12.43 7.66 6.45
N GLN A 96 12.49 7.50 7.77
CA GLN A 96 13.48 6.62 8.42
C GLN A 96 13.16 5.13 8.21
N PHE A 97 11.88 4.77 8.06
CA PHE A 97 11.48 3.41 7.71
C PHE A 97 11.86 3.12 6.26
N GLU A 98 11.56 4.03 5.34
CA GLU A 98 11.91 3.91 3.91
C GLU A 98 13.41 3.71 3.68
N SER A 99 14.25 4.52 4.34
CA SER A 99 15.70 4.44 4.21
C SER A 99 16.31 3.20 4.87
N GLY A 100 15.57 2.54 5.75
CA GLY A 100 16.09 1.43 6.57
C GLY A 100 16.89 1.88 7.80
N SER A 101 16.97 3.19 8.08
CA SER A 101 17.73 3.75 9.21
C SER A 101 17.03 3.56 10.56
N ALA A 102 15.72 3.34 10.58
CA ALA A 102 15.03 2.95 11.81
C ALA A 102 15.37 1.51 12.19
N ALA A 103 16.00 1.35 13.36
CA ALA A 103 16.36 0.04 13.91
C ALA A 103 15.13 -0.70 14.44
N PHE A 104 14.53 -1.51 13.58
CA PHE A 104 13.49 -2.48 13.93
C PHE A 104 14.16 -3.76 14.46
N LYS A 105 13.48 -4.46 15.38
CA LYS A 105 14.04 -5.61 16.09
C LYS A 105 13.82 -6.93 15.35
N GLN A 106 12.71 -7.03 14.63
CA GLN A 106 12.19 -8.30 14.10
C GLN A 106 12.35 -8.40 12.57
N LEU A 107 12.44 -7.27 11.86
CA LEU A 107 12.59 -7.20 10.41
C LEU A 107 13.19 -5.86 9.99
N PRO A 108 13.79 -5.74 8.79
CA PRO A 108 14.22 -4.44 8.27
C PRO A 108 13.03 -3.46 8.17
N SER A 109 13.21 -2.23 8.64
CA SER A 109 12.16 -1.20 8.57
C SER A 109 11.78 -0.84 7.13
N SER A 110 12.75 -0.87 6.22
CA SER A 110 12.54 -0.67 4.79
C SER A 110 11.71 -1.77 4.13
N LEU A 111 11.78 -3.00 4.65
CA LEU A 111 10.92 -4.08 4.20
C LEU A 111 9.46 -3.76 4.57
N PHE A 112 9.18 -3.45 5.84
CA PHE A 112 7.84 -3.08 6.28
C PHE A 112 7.29 -1.89 5.48
N PHE A 113 8.10 -0.83 5.31
CA PHE A 113 7.70 0.34 4.55
C PHE A 113 7.37 0.01 3.09
N SER A 114 8.18 -0.83 2.42
CA SER A 114 7.95 -1.21 1.02
C SER A 114 6.61 -1.92 0.81
N TYR A 115 6.24 -2.85 1.70
CA TYR A 115 4.94 -3.54 1.67
C TYR A 115 3.81 -2.56 1.96
N LEU A 116 3.96 -1.72 2.97
CA LEU A 116 2.97 -0.70 3.31
C LEU A 116 2.70 0.24 2.13
N LEU A 117 3.75 0.72 1.46
CA LEU A 117 3.65 1.60 0.29
C LEU A 117 3.01 0.87 -0.89
N GLN A 118 3.46 -0.33 -1.20
CA GLN A 118 2.93 -1.13 -2.29
C GLN A 118 1.43 -1.39 -2.09
N ASN A 119 1.03 -1.94 -0.94
CA ASN A 119 -0.39 -2.26 -0.71
C ASN A 119 -1.24 -1.00 -0.50
N THR A 120 -0.64 0.15 -0.13
CA THR A 120 -1.34 1.44 -0.17
C THR A 120 -1.67 1.86 -1.60
N ARG A 121 -0.72 1.73 -2.52
CA ARG A 121 -0.93 2.02 -3.95
C ARG A 121 -1.95 1.05 -4.56
N GLU A 122 -1.83 -0.24 -4.27
CA GLU A 122 -2.80 -1.24 -4.72
C GLU A 122 -4.19 -0.95 -4.17
N GLY A 123 -4.32 -0.64 -2.89
CA GLY A 123 -5.61 -0.28 -2.30
C GLY A 123 -6.19 1.03 -2.85
N PHE A 124 -5.37 1.94 -3.36
CA PHE A 124 -5.83 3.22 -3.90
C PHE A 124 -6.17 3.14 -5.40
N PHE A 125 -5.53 2.25 -6.16
CA PHE A 125 -5.66 2.18 -7.62
C PHE A 125 -6.24 0.86 -8.16
N SER A 126 -6.50 -0.15 -7.33
CA SER A 126 -7.19 -1.38 -7.79
C SER A 126 -8.69 -1.15 -7.95
N ASP A 127 -9.37 -2.12 -8.57
CA ASP A 127 -10.83 -2.10 -8.66
C ASP A 127 -11.50 -2.09 -7.27
N PRO A 128 -12.58 -1.31 -7.06
CA PRO A 128 -13.27 -1.23 -5.78
C PRO A 128 -13.79 -2.56 -5.24
N ILE A 129 -13.99 -3.58 -6.09
CA ILE A 129 -14.38 -4.94 -5.68
C ILE A 129 -13.45 -5.52 -4.60
N HIS A 130 -12.19 -5.08 -4.57
CA HIS A 130 -11.19 -5.53 -3.60
C HIS A 130 -11.24 -4.79 -2.24
N GLY A 131 -12.15 -3.83 -2.06
CA GLY A 131 -12.38 -3.10 -0.80
C GLY A 131 -11.62 -1.77 -0.67
N GLY A 132 -10.76 -1.45 -1.64
CA GLY A 132 -10.07 -0.16 -1.77
C GLY A 132 -10.73 0.73 -2.82
N ASN A 133 -10.05 1.81 -3.22
CA ASN A 133 -10.44 2.74 -4.27
C ASN A 133 -11.95 3.08 -4.28
N LYS A 134 -12.54 3.27 -3.10
CA LYS A 134 -13.99 3.52 -2.96
C LYS A 134 -14.41 4.74 -3.76
N GLY A 135 -15.52 4.62 -4.50
CA GLY A 135 -15.96 5.66 -5.43
C GLY A 135 -15.00 5.89 -6.60
N MET A 136 -14.06 4.97 -6.84
CA MET A 136 -13.03 5.06 -7.87
C MET A 136 -12.22 6.37 -7.79
N VAL A 137 -12.00 6.89 -6.58
CA VAL A 137 -11.32 8.18 -6.35
C VAL A 137 -9.93 8.21 -6.95
N GLY A 138 -9.18 7.11 -6.87
CA GLY A 138 -7.85 7.00 -7.46
C GLY A 138 -7.88 6.98 -8.98
N TRP A 139 -8.91 6.36 -9.57
CA TRP A 139 -9.09 6.35 -11.03
C TRP A 139 -9.52 7.71 -11.56
N THR A 140 -10.44 8.38 -10.86
CA THR A 140 -10.86 9.75 -11.16
C THR A 140 -9.68 10.72 -11.11
N LEU A 141 -8.82 10.58 -10.09
CA LEU A 141 -7.61 11.41 -9.92
C LEU A 141 -6.69 11.33 -11.14
N ILE A 142 -6.43 10.13 -11.67
CA ILE A 142 -5.49 9.92 -12.78
C ILE A 142 -6.18 9.88 -14.16
N ASN A 143 -7.49 10.17 -14.21
CA ASN A 143 -8.31 10.06 -15.42
C ASN A 143 -8.30 8.65 -16.06
N PHE A 144 -8.25 7.60 -15.25
CA PHE A 144 -8.37 6.22 -15.72
C PHE A 144 -9.85 5.86 -15.92
N PRO A 145 -10.26 5.35 -17.08
CA PRO A 145 -11.67 5.07 -17.40
C PRO A 145 -12.24 3.82 -16.71
N GLY A 146 -11.42 3.00 -16.05
CA GLY A 146 -11.83 1.72 -15.50
C GLY A 146 -12.14 0.67 -16.57
N ALA A 147 -13.00 -0.28 -16.26
CA ALA A 147 -13.40 -1.42 -17.09
C ALA A 147 -14.37 -1.05 -18.23
N ARG A 148 -14.11 0.06 -18.95
CA ARG A 148 -14.91 0.46 -20.12
C ARG A 148 -14.45 -0.27 -21.38
N ALA A 149 -15.34 -1.07 -21.95
CA ALA A 149 -15.06 -1.84 -23.18
C ALA A 149 -14.71 -0.95 -24.39
N ASP A 150 -15.36 0.22 -24.50
CA ASP A 150 -15.23 1.13 -25.65
C ASP A 150 -14.16 2.22 -25.47
N PHE A 151 -13.12 1.94 -24.66
CA PHE A 151 -12.04 2.89 -24.39
C PHE A 151 -10.94 2.87 -25.48
N MET A 152 -10.82 1.79 -26.25
CA MET A 152 -9.70 1.62 -27.19
C MET A 152 -9.61 2.75 -28.23
N ASP A 153 -10.75 3.23 -28.73
CA ASP A 153 -10.84 4.34 -29.70
C ASP A 153 -10.42 5.71 -29.13
N TRP A 154 -10.22 5.80 -27.82
CA TRP A 154 -9.81 7.02 -27.11
C TRP A 154 -8.31 7.07 -26.77
N VAL A 155 -7.62 5.93 -26.75
CA VAL A 155 -6.23 5.83 -26.28
C VAL A 155 -5.27 6.69 -27.10
N GLU A 156 -5.43 6.70 -28.43
CA GLU A 156 -4.50 7.39 -29.33
C GLU A 156 -4.71 8.91 -29.40
N ARG A 157 -5.77 9.44 -28.77
CA ARG A 157 -6.13 10.85 -28.88
C ARG A 157 -5.28 11.76 -28.00
N GLY A 158 -4.68 11.22 -26.93
CA GLY A 158 -3.99 12.03 -25.92
C GLY A 158 -4.90 13.03 -25.20
N GLU A 159 -6.22 12.82 -25.27
CA GLU A 159 -7.23 13.70 -24.69
C GLU A 159 -7.74 13.17 -23.35
N ARG A 160 -8.23 14.10 -22.52
CA ARG A 160 -8.88 13.74 -21.25
C ARG A 160 -10.18 12.97 -21.53
N TYR A 161 -10.27 11.74 -21.02
CA TYR A 161 -11.47 10.92 -21.17
C TYR A 161 -12.67 11.56 -20.44
N PRO A 162 -13.83 11.77 -21.10
CA PRO A 162 -14.89 12.66 -20.63
C PRO A 162 -15.93 11.98 -19.72
N LEU A 163 -15.93 10.64 -19.66
CA LEU A 163 -16.90 9.90 -18.87
C LEU A 163 -16.28 9.42 -17.54
N PRO A 164 -17.07 9.32 -16.47
CA PRO A 164 -16.58 8.80 -15.19
C PRO A 164 -16.09 7.35 -15.33
N PRO A 165 -15.16 6.91 -14.46
CA PRO A 165 -14.70 5.54 -14.44
C PRO A 165 -15.83 4.52 -14.20
N VAL A 166 -15.60 3.28 -14.64
CA VAL A 166 -16.51 2.15 -14.43
C VAL A 166 -15.77 0.99 -13.76
N SER A 167 -16.31 0.44 -12.67
CA SER A 167 -15.74 -0.75 -12.01
C SER A 167 -16.07 -2.03 -12.78
N ILE A 168 -15.39 -3.13 -12.46
CA ILE A 168 -15.66 -4.47 -13.00
C ILE A 168 -17.11 -4.90 -12.73
N ASN A 169 -17.70 -4.46 -11.62
CA ASN A 169 -19.10 -4.73 -11.28
C ASN A 169 -20.10 -3.78 -11.97
N GLY A 170 -19.62 -2.83 -12.79
CA GLY A 170 -20.44 -1.89 -13.55
C GLY A 170 -20.84 -0.62 -12.78
N GLU A 171 -20.30 -0.39 -11.57
CA GLU A 171 -20.52 0.84 -10.81
C GLU A 171 -19.85 2.03 -11.50
N ARG A 172 -20.40 3.24 -11.30
CA ARG A 172 -19.91 4.49 -11.89
C ARG A 172 -19.62 5.48 -10.77
N ALA A 173 -18.52 6.23 -10.91
CA ALA A 173 -18.18 7.32 -9.98
C ALA A 173 -19.13 8.50 -10.15
#